data_AF-A0A9E0FH07-F1
#
_entry.id   AF-A0A9E0FH07-F1
#
_cell.length_a   1.000
_cell.length_b   1.000
_cell.length_c   1.000
_cell.angle_alpha   90.00
_cell.angle_beta   90.00
_cell.angle_gamma   90.00
#
_symmetry.space_group_name_H-M   'P 1'
#
loop_
_entity.id
_entity.type
_entity.pdbx_description
1 polymer ?
#
loop_
_entity_poly.entity_id
_entity_poly.type
_entity_poly.pdbx_seq_one_letter_code
_entity_poly.pdbx_strand_id
1 'polypeptide(L)'
;FIAAAFVGILLLETINYIEHYGLRRKLKGDDLYERVMPWHSWNSNHYIGRMVLYELTRHSDHHYLASRKYQVLRHLEQAPQLPAGYPAMVVLSLLPPLWFRVMNKRVRQLSTVQHQINN
;
A
#
# COMPACT_ATOMS: atom_id res chain seq x y z
N PHE A 1 -23.87 10.58 13.78
CA PHE A 1 -22.72 9.83 14.36
C PHE A 1 -22.52 8.47 13.67
N ILE A 2 -23.46 7.52 13.75
CA ILE A 2 -23.31 6.16 13.21
C ILE A 2 -22.98 6.15 11.70
N ALA A 3 -23.72 6.90 10.88
CA ALA A 3 -23.45 6.96 9.43
C ALA A 3 -22.03 7.44 9.10
N ALA A 4 -21.53 8.46 9.82
CA ALA A 4 -20.17 8.96 9.64
C ALA A 4 -19.12 7.93 10.09
N ALA A 5 -19.36 7.22 11.20
CA ALA A 5 -18.46 6.15 11.66
C ALA A 5 -18.40 5.00 10.65
N PHE A 6 -19.55 4.61 10.09
CA PHE A 6 -19.62 3.57 9.06
C PHE A 6 -18.85 3.95 7.80
N VAL A 7 -19.01 5.19 7.31
CA VAL A 7 -18.22 5.72 6.19
C VAL A 7 -16.72 5.71 6.51
N GLY A 8 -16.35 6.12 7.73
CA GLY A 8 -14.95 6.10 8.18
C GLY A 8 -14.34 4.70 8.16
N ILE A 9 -15.06 3.69 8.66
CA ILE A 9 -14.62 2.28 8.66
C ILE A 9 -14.45 1.78 7.22
N LEU A 10 -15.44 2.00 6.35
CA LEU A 10 -15.35 1.54 4.96
C LEU A 10 -14.19 2.19 4.22
N LEU A 11 -13.95 3.49 4.44
CA LEU A 11 -12.83 4.20 3.81
C LEU A 11 -11.49 3.64 4.31
N LEU A 12 -11.34 3.44 5.62
CA LEU A 12 -10.13 2.88 6.23
C LEU A 12 -9.83 1.48 5.67
N GLU A 13 -10.83 0.59 5.67
CA GLU A 13 -10.67 -0.78 5.14
C GLU A 13 -10.36 -0.80 3.64
N THR A 14 -10.96 0.11 2.87
CA THR A 14 -10.67 0.23 1.44
C THR A 14 -9.22 0.66 1.21
N ILE A 15 -8.72 1.62 2.00
CA ILE A 15 -7.34 2.08 1.90
C ILE A 15 -6.36 0.96 2.32
N ASN A 16 -6.62 0.29 3.45
CA ASN A 16 -5.84 -0.87 3.90
C ASN A 16 -5.76 -1.95 2.81
N TYR A 17 -6.89 -2.25 2.17
CA TYR A 17 -6.93 -3.22 1.07
C TYR A 17 -6.03 -2.79 -0.10
N ILE A 18 -6.12 -1.54 -0.53
CA ILE A 18 -5.30 -0.99 -1.63
C ILE A 18 -3.81 -1.06 -1.28
N GLU A 19 -3.44 -0.68 -0.06
CA GLU A 19 -2.05 -0.57 0.40
C GLU A 19 -1.35 -1.92 0.55
N HIS A 20 -2.10 -2.99 0.85
CA HIS A 20 -1.53 -4.31 1.09
C HIS A 20 -1.85 -5.33 0.00
N TYR A 21 -2.50 -4.91 -1.09
CA TYR A 21 -2.98 -5.83 -2.12
C TYR A 21 -1.86 -6.68 -2.75
N GLY A 22 -1.96 -8.01 -2.58
CA GLY A 22 -1.12 -8.99 -3.25
C GLY A 22 0.34 -9.05 -2.77
N LEU A 23 0.72 -8.25 -1.77
CA LEU A 23 2.07 -8.23 -1.22
C LEU A 23 2.13 -9.14 0.01
N ARG A 24 3.22 -9.91 0.14
CA ARG A 24 3.41 -10.87 1.23
C ARG A 24 4.85 -10.80 1.73
N ARG A 25 5.01 -11.04 3.03
CA ARG A 25 6.32 -11.24 3.65
C ARG A 25 6.78 -12.67 3.43
N LYS A 26 8.09 -12.85 3.26
CA LYS A 26 8.71 -14.18 3.23
C LYS A 26 8.69 -14.85 4.61
N LEU A 27 8.53 -16.17 4.60
CA LEU A 27 8.73 -17.01 5.77
C LEU A 27 10.23 -17.36 5.87
N LYS A 28 10.82 -17.18 7.04
CA LYS A 28 12.27 -17.36 7.28
C LYS A 28 12.62 -18.70 7.94
N GLY A 29 11.62 -19.49 8.33
CA GLY A 29 11.73 -20.71 9.15
C GLY A 29 11.01 -20.54 10.49
N ASP A 30 10.65 -21.65 11.14
CA ASP A 30 9.99 -21.67 12.48
C ASP A 30 8.77 -20.74 12.62
N ASP A 31 7.93 -20.68 11.58
CA ASP A 31 6.76 -19.78 11.49
C ASP A 31 7.07 -18.28 11.67
N LEU A 32 8.35 -17.90 11.60
CA LEU A 32 8.80 -16.52 11.68
C LEU A 32 8.85 -15.89 10.30
N TYR A 33 8.18 -14.75 10.17
CA TYR A 33 8.24 -13.93 8.97
C TYR A 33 9.41 -12.96 9.02
N GLU A 34 9.87 -12.54 7.84
CA GLU A 34 10.80 -11.42 7.73
C GLU A 34 10.23 -10.12 8.33
N ARG A 35 11.13 -9.21 8.69
CA ARG A 35 10.75 -7.87 9.16
C ARG A 35 9.98 -7.14 8.06
N VAL A 36 9.10 -6.22 8.46
CA VAL A 36 8.38 -5.35 7.53
C VAL A 36 9.38 -4.41 6.86
N MET A 37 9.35 -4.40 5.53
CA MET A 37 10.24 -3.63 4.68
C MET A 37 9.40 -2.72 3.76
N PRO A 38 10.01 -1.69 3.16
CA PRO A 38 9.29 -0.72 2.33
C PRO A 38 8.50 -1.33 1.18
N TRP A 39 8.94 -2.48 0.65
CA TRP A 39 8.27 -3.19 -0.44
C TRP A 39 7.06 -4.04 -0.01
N HIS A 40 6.73 -4.12 1.28
CA HIS A 40 5.55 -4.85 1.77
C HIS A 40 4.27 -4.02 1.79
N SER A 41 4.29 -2.82 1.21
CA SER A 41 3.10 -1.97 1.06
C SER A 41 3.22 -1.08 -0.18
N TRP A 42 2.08 -0.82 -0.82
CA TRP A 42 1.98 0.15 -1.91
C TRP A 42 2.06 1.58 -1.37
N ASN A 43 2.65 2.46 -2.18
CA ASN A 43 2.83 3.87 -1.88
C ASN A 43 2.21 4.72 -3.00
N SER A 44 1.93 5.99 -2.73
CA SER A 44 1.47 6.94 -3.74
C SER A 44 2.19 8.28 -3.58
N ASN A 45 2.69 8.83 -4.68
CA ASN A 45 3.35 10.13 -4.70
C ASN A 45 2.46 11.28 -5.20
N HIS A 46 1.16 11.04 -5.40
CA HIS A 46 0.28 12.07 -5.96
C HIS A 46 -0.05 13.14 -4.92
N TYR A 47 0.29 14.39 -5.22
CA TYR A 47 0.13 15.57 -4.35
C TYR A 47 -1.30 15.76 -3.82
N ILE A 48 -2.32 15.52 -4.65
CA ILE A 48 -3.74 15.63 -4.23
C ILE A 48 -4.08 14.59 -3.15
N GLY A 49 -3.58 13.36 -3.29
CA GLY A 49 -3.75 12.31 -2.28
C GLY A 49 -3.06 12.66 -0.96
N ARG A 50 -1.87 13.27 -1.03
CA ARG A 50 -1.12 13.71 0.16
C ARG A 50 -1.85 14.79 0.95
N MET A 51 -2.48 15.75 0.27
CA MET A 51 -3.25 16.80 0.94
C MET A 51 -4.57 16.29 1.51
N VAL A 52 -5.32 15.49 0.75
CA VAL A 52 -6.66 15.01 1.16
C VAL A 52 -6.57 13.94 2.26
N LEU A 53 -5.54 13.09 2.21
CA LEU A 53 -5.36 12.00 3.19
C LEU A 53 -4.30 12.30 4.24
N TYR A 54 -3.85 13.56 4.38
CA TYR A 54 -2.83 13.94 5.38
C TYR A 54 -1.59 13.03 5.37
N GLU A 55 -0.87 12.97 4.25
CA GLU A 55 0.37 12.18 4.08
C GLU A 55 0.22 10.66 4.29
N LEU A 56 -1.01 10.12 4.41
CA LEU A 56 -1.27 8.67 4.45
C LEU A 56 -0.60 7.93 3.30
N THR A 57 -0.35 8.62 2.19
CA THR A 57 0.33 8.06 1.03
C THR A 57 1.76 7.58 1.31
N ARG A 58 2.39 8.00 2.43
CA ARG A 58 3.71 7.55 2.89
C ARG A 58 3.69 6.26 3.72
N HIS A 59 2.60 5.51 3.64
CA HIS A 59 2.36 4.26 4.35
C HIS A 59 3.57 3.34 4.51
N SER A 60 4.37 3.17 3.45
CA SER A 60 5.55 2.31 3.46
C SER A 60 6.64 2.74 4.44
N ASP A 61 6.92 4.05 4.61
CA ASP A 61 7.92 4.52 5.59
C ASP A 61 7.35 4.43 7.02
N HIS A 62 6.03 4.60 7.19
CA HIS A 62 5.38 4.39 8.48
C HIS A 62 5.45 2.92 8.91
N HIS A 63 5.14 1.97 8.02
CA HIS A 63 5.23 0.55 8.34
C HIS A 63 6.67 0.05 8.48
N TYR A 64 7.62 0.67 7.78
CA TYR A 64 9.05 0.39 7.96
C TYR A 64 9.59 0.95 9.27
N LEU A 65 9.19 2.16 9.67
CA LEU A 65 9.61 2.82 10.91
C LEU A 65 8.43 3.54 11.58
N ALA A 66 7.62 2.79 12.33
CA ALA A 66 6.39 3.29 12.94
C ALA A 66 6.59 4.41 13.96
N SER A 67 7.79 4.53 14.54
CA SER A 67 8.16 5.60 15.47
C SER A 67 8.41 6.96 14.80
N ARG A 68 8.49 7.00 13.46
CA ARG A 68 8.67 8.24 12.70
C ARG A 68 7.38 9.07 12.73
N LYS A 69 7.52 10.34 13.12
CA LYS A 69 6.39 11.28 13.16
C LYS A 69 5.83 11.52 11.75
N TYR A 70 4.51 11.67 11.64
CA TYR A 70 3.82 11.75 10.36
C TYR A 70 4.31 12.90 9.46
N GLN A 71 4.72 14.05 10.04
CA GLN A 71 5.18 15.22 9.28
C GLN A 71 6.48 14.98 8.52
N VAL A 72 7.25 13.96 8.90
CA VAL A 72 8.59 13.68 8.36
C VAL A 72 8.68 12.32 7.66
N LEU A 73 7.53 11.75 7.29
CA LEU A 73 7.46 10.53 6.50
C LEU A 73 8.03 10.75 5.10
N ARG A 74 8.87 9.83 4.66
CA ARG A 74 9.67 9.94 3.43
C ARG A 74 9.11 9.12 2.30
N HIS A 75 9.44 9.54 1.09
CA HIS A 75 9.35 8.65 -0.06
C HIS A 75 10.43 7.58 0.04
N LEU A 76 10.05 6.31 -0.14
CA LEU A 76 10.98 5.21 -0.25
C LEU A 76 10.90 4.67 -1.67
N GLU A 77 11.97 4.82 -2.45
CA GLU A 77 12.03 4.37 -3.84
C GLU A 77 11.86 2.86 -3.97
N GLN A 78 12.21 2.10 -2.91
CA GLN A 78 12.02 0.65 -2.88
C GLN A 78 10.56 0.23 -2.67
N ALA A 79 9.65 1.17 -2.35
CA ALA A 79 8.25 0.86 -2.17
C ALA A 79 7.52 0.80 -3.52
N PRO A 80 6.68 -0.22 -3.77
CA PRO A 80 5.90 -0.32 -4.98
C PRO A 80 4.91 0.85 -5.08
N GLN A 81 4.78 1.43 -6.27
CA GLN A 81 3.93 2.61 -6.50
C GLN A 81 2.58 2.24 -7.11
N LEU A 82 1.51 2.80 -6.56
CA LEU A 82 0.18 2.72 -7.15
C LEU A 82 0.17 3.36 -8.56
N PRO A 83 -0.65 2.84 -9.50
CA PRO A 83 -0.78 3.41 -10.84
C PRO A 83 -1.37 4.83 -10.88
N ALA A 84 -2.09 5.22 -9.83
CA ALA A 84 -2.78 6.49 -9.72
C ALA A 84 -2.87 6.94 -8.25
N GLY A 85 -3.43 8.13 -8.02
CA GLY A 85 -3.70 8.64 -6.67
C GLY A 85 -4.83 7.88 -5.97
N TYR A 86 -4.87 7.97 -4.64
CA TYR A 86 -5.86 7.25 -3.82
C TYR A 86 -7.32 7.43 -4.26
N PRO A 87 -7.83 8.64 -4.61
CA PRO A 87 -9.21 8.76 -5.05
C PRO A 87 -9.53 7.88 -6.26
N ALA A 88 -8.63 7.83 -7.25
CA ALA A 88 -8.79 6.97 -8.41
C ALA A 88 -8.68 5.49 -8.03
N MET A 89 -7.78 5.14 -7.11
CA MET A 89 -7.60 3.76 -6.65
C MET A 89 -8.78 3.25 -5.83
N VAL A 90 -9.40 4.10 -5.02
CA VAL A 90 -10.63 3.78 -4.26
C VAL A 90 -11.79 3.49 -5.22
N VAL A 91 -12.00 4.35 -6.22
CA VAL A 91 -13.03 4.08 -7.25
C VAL A 91 -12.72 2.79 -8.01
N LEU A 92 -11.46 2.57 -8.36
CA LEU A 92 -11.01 1.37 -9.05
C LEU A 92 -11.23 0.09 -8.23
N SER A 93 -10.95 0.10 -6.92
CA SER A 93 -11.08 -1.08 -6.05
C SER A 93 -12.54 -1.51 -5.84
N LEU A 94 -13.49 -0.59 -6.03
CA LEU A 94 -14.92 -0.90 -6.00
C LEU A 94 -15.42 -1.61 -7.27
N LEU A 95 -14.56 -1.78 -8.29
CA LEU A 95 -14.87 -2.45 -9.56
C LEU A 95 -13.93 -3.67 -9.74
N PRO A 96 -14.23 -4.84 -9.13
CA PRO A 96 -13.29 -5.96 -9.04
C PRO A 96 -12.68 -6.44 -10.37
N PRO A 97 -13.44 -6.58 -11.48
CA PRO A 97 -12.84 -7.01 -12.75
C PRO A 97 -11.75 -6.06 -13.26
N LEU A 98 -11.95 -4.75 -13.09
CA LEU A 98 -11.02 -3.73 -13.52
C LEU A 98 -9.82 -3.64 -12.57
N TRP A 99 -10.08 -3.70 -11.26
CA TRP A 99 -9.05 -3.78 -10.22
C TRP A 99 -8.09 -4.95 -10.47
N PHE A 100 -8.61 -6.16 -10.65
CA PHE A 100 -7.80 -7.36 -10.89
C PHE A 100 -7.03 -7.28 -12.20
N ARG A 101 -7.61 -6.69 -13.25
CA ARG A 101 -6.91 -6.50 -14.54
C ARG A 101 -5.67 -5.61 -14.38
N VAL A 102 -5.74 -4.57 -13.55
CA VAL A 102 -4.64 -3.62 -13.33
C VAL A 102 -3.64 -4.16 -12.31
N MET A 103 -4.11 -4.51 -11.10
CA MET A 103 -3.24 -4.78 -9.96
C MET A 103 -2.56 -6.14 -10.03
N ASN A 104 -3.23 -7.19 -10.56
CA ASN A 104 -2.57 -8.50 -10.69
C ASN A 104 -1.38 -8.46 -11.65
N LYS A 105 -1.44 -7.62 -12.70
CA LYS A 105 -0.30 -7.43 -13.61
C LYS A 105 0.89 -6.83 -12.85
N ARG A 106 0.65 -5.83 -12.00
CA ARG A 106 1.70 -5.15 -11.23
C ARG A 106 2.29 -6.05 -10.14
N VAL A 107 1.45 -6.78 -9.40
CA VAL A 107 1.91 -7.74 -8.37
C VAL A 107 2.83 -8.80 -9.00
N ARG A 108 2.45 -9.34 -10.18
CA ARG A 108 3.32 -10.29 -10.89
C ARG A 108 4.66 -9.68 -11.26
N GLN A 109 4.69 -8.47 -11.80
CA GLN A 109 5.94 -7.77 -12.13
C GLN A 109 6.86 -7.59 -10.92
N LEU A 110 6.30 -7.19 -9.77
CA LEU A 110 7.07 -7.05 -8.53
C LEU A 110 7.60 -8.38 -8.00
N SER A 111 6.81 -9.45 -8.08
CA SER A 111 7.24 -10.78 -7.64
C SER A 111 8.43 -11.29 -8.46
N THR A 112 8.46 -11.02 -9.77
CA THR A 112 9.60 -11.35 -10.64
C THR A 112 10.85 -10.57 -10.23
N VAL A 113 10.74 -9.26 -10.02
CA VAL A 113 11.88 -8.41 -9.61
C VAL A 113 12.40 -8.81 -8.23
N GLN A 114 11.52 -9.07 -7.26
CA GLN A 114 11.92 -9.49 -5.92
C GLN A 114 12.60 -10.86 -5.96
N HIS A 115 12.16 -11.79 -6.81
CA HIS A 115 12.84 -13.08 -6.97
C HIS A 115 14.27 -12.90 -7.52
N GLN A 116 14.48 -11.99 -8.48
CA GLN A 116 15.80 -11.70 -9.05
C GLN A 116 16.78 -11.03 -8.07
N ILE A 117 16.30 -10.23 -7.12
CA ILE A 117 17.16 -9.55 -6.12
C ILE A 117 17.62 -10.52 -5.02
N ASN A 118 16.91 -11.63 -4.81
CA ASN A 118 17.14 -12.55 -3.69
C ASN A 118 17.74 -13.91 -4.08
N ASN A 119 18.02 -14.12 -5.37
CA ASN A 119 18.78 -15.26 -5.89
C ASN A 119 20.15 -14.75 -6.37
#